data_AF-K0RT20-F1
#
_entry.id   AF-K0RT20-F1
#
_cell.length_a   1.000
_cell.length_b   1.000
_cell.length_c   1.000
_cell.angle_alpha   90.00
_cell.angle_beta   90.00
_cell.angle_gamma   90.00
#
_symmetry.space_group_name_H-M   'P 1'
#
loop_
_entity.id
_entity.type
_entity.pdbx_description
1 polymer ?
#
loop_
_entity_poly.entity_id
_entity_poly.type
_entity_poly.pdbx_seq_one_letter_code
_entity_poly.pdbx_strand_id
1 'polypeptide(L)'
;MSNEAFFLDANIWRWTKLDCGDKVPPPRAGASMCQLDERTVILFGGATPGSGGLVGLNDLWILQIDPNKGKGTWTCLMEHGSSDANVRVKPPGRNAATLSLVDTLSLPKSCGIGRDEKAYLLQGGWDPFRVTFNDMFVLKVKSC
;
A
#
# COMPACT_ATOMS: atom_id res chain seq x y z
N MET A 1 10.60 13.77 -1.98
CA MET A 1 9.73 12.66 -1.56
C MET A 1 9.46 12.82 -0.07
N SER A 2 8.31 12.37 0.42
CA SER A 2 7.92 12.49 1.83
C SER A 2 7.39 11.14 2.33
N ASN A 3 7.39 10.94 3.64
CA ASN A 3 6.70 9.87 4.37
C ASN A 3 5.80 10.43 5.48
N GLU A 4 5.51 11.73 5.44
CA GLU A 4 4.59 12.36 6.38
C GLU A 4 3.14 12.03 6.01
N ALA A 5 2.30 11.86 7.03
CA ALA A 5 0.88 11.63 6.86
C ALA A 5 0.08 12.81 7.41
N PHE A 6 -0.99 13.17 6.70
CA PHE A 6 -1.87 14.27 7.05
C PHE A 6 -3.33 13.81 6.95
N PHE A 7 -4.17 14.35 7.82
CA PHE A 7 -5.61 14.15 7.81
C PHE A 7 -6.31 15.48 7.55
N LEU A 8 -7.26 15.49 6.63
CA LEU A 8 -8.15 16.63 6.38
C LEU A 8 -9.52 16.33 6.95
N ASP A 9 -9.95 17.13 7.93
CA ASP A 9 -11.37 17.21 8.27
C ASP A 9 -12.06 18.14 7.27
N ALA A 10 -12.82 17.58 6.33
CA ALA A 10 -13.50 18.33 5.29
C ALA A 10 -14.77 19.06 5.78
N ASN A 11 -15.26 18.79 7.00
CA ASN A 11 -16.39 19.54 7.57
C ASN A 11 -15.95 20.94 8.02
N ILE A 12 -14.74 21.04 8.55
CA ILE A 12 -14.15 22.29 9.06
C ILE A 12 -12.93 22.76 8.26
N TRP A 13 -12.60 22.07 7.17
CA TRP A 13 -11.47 22.33 6.27
C TRP A 13 -10.13 22.49 6.98
N ARG A 14 -9.85 21.60 7.95
CA ARG A 14 -8.61 21.65 8.74
C ARG A 14 -7.69 20.48 8.45
N TRP A 15 -6.48 20.80 8.02
CA TRP A 15 -5.38 19.85 7.92
C TRP A 15 -4.71 19.64 9.26
N THR A 16 -4.48 18.38 9.62
CA THR A 16 -3.73 17.97 10.81
C THR A 16 -2.60 17.04 10.38
N LYS A 17 -1.36 17.38 10.72
CA LYS A 17 -0.24 16.44 10.59
C LYS A 17 -0.43 15.33 11.62
N LEU A 18 -0.40 14.08 11.18
CA LEU A 18 -0.53 12.94 12.07
C LEU A 18 0.81 12.67 12.77
N ASP A 19 0.75 12.45 14.08
CA ASP A 19 1.87 11.89 14.84
C ASP A 19 1.90 10.36 14.63
N CYS A 20 2.92 9.89 13.92
CA CYS A 20 3.06 8.50 13.48
C CYS A 20 4.18 7.73 14.21
N GLY A 21 4.89 8.36 15.14
CA GLY A 21 6.10 7.80 15.76
C GLY A 21 7.22 7.47 14.75
N ASP A 22 8.13 6.56 15.14
CA ASP A 22 9.36 6.28 14.39
C ASP A 22 9.24 5.15 13.37
N LYS A 23 8.31 4.21 13.58
CA LYS A 23 8.13 3.06 12.68
C LYS A 23 7.22 3.45 11.52
N VAL A 24 7.80 4.07 10.49
CA VAL A 24 7.09 4.58 9.31
C VAL A 24 7.74 4.08 8.01
N PRO A 25 7.00 3.99 6.89
CA PRO A 25 7.61 3.68 5.60
C PRO A 25 8.68 4.72 5.22
N PRO A 26 9.73 4.34 4.46
CA PRO A 26 10.68 5.32 3.90
C PRO A 26 9.99 6.32 2.96
N PRO A 27 10.54 7.55 2.84
CA PRO A 27 10.06 8.54 1.88
C PRO A 27 10.00 7.98 0.45
N ARG A 28 8.86 8.18 -0.19
CA ARG A 28 8.56 7.60 -1.51
C ARG A 28 7.73 8.52 -2.39
N ALA A 29 7.66 8.21 -3.67
CA ALA A 29 6.74 8.81 -4.64
C ALA A 29 5.95 7.71 -5.37
N GLY A 30 4.73 8.07 -5.82
CA GLY A 30 3.86 7.22 -6.65
C GLY A 30 3.57 5.83 -6.08
N ALA A 31 3.53 5.71 -4.75
CA ALA A 31 2.97 4.54 -4.09
C ALA A 31 1.45 4.47 -4.35
N SER A 32 0.90 3.26 -4.33
CA SER A 32 -0.54 3.04 -4.44
C SER A 32 -1.13 2.90 -3.04
N MET A 33 -2.28 3.54 -2.80
CA MET A 33 -3.00 3.41 -1.54
C MET A 33 -4.47 3.08 -1.78
N CYS A 34 -5.07 2.31 -0.88
CA CYS A 34 -6.49 1.99 -0.91
C CYS A 34 -7.05 1.92 0.51
N GLN A 35 -8.35 2.14 0.69
CA GLN A 35 -9.01 2.04 1.98
C GLN A 35 -9.20 0.56 2.36
N LEU A 36 -8.76 0.18 3.56
CA LEU A 36 -9.01 -1.14 4.14
C LEU A 36 -10.33 -1.15 4.94
N ASP A 37 -10.55 -0.12 5.76
CA ASP A 37 -11.76 0.11 6.54
C ASP A 37 -11.89 1.61 6.86
N GLU A 38 -12.83 1.99 7.74
CA GLU A 38 -13.10 3.39 8.10
C GLU A 38 -11.86 4.18 8.55
N ARG A 39 -10.88 3.51 9.15
CA ARG A 39 -9.71 4.15 9.77
C ARG A 39 -8.39 3.60 9.28
N THR A 40 -8.40 2.59 8.42
CA THR A 40 -7.20 1.91 7.95
C THR A 40 -7.05 2.05 6.45
N VAL A 41 -5.85 2.40 6.01
CA VAL A 41 -5.46 2.43 4.59
C VAL A 41 -4.28 1.50 4.36
N ILE A 42 -4.27 0.82 3.23
CA ILE A 42 -3.15 0.02 2.76
C ILE A 42 -2.28 0.85 1.82
N LEU A 43 -0.97 0.64 1.87
CA LEU A 43 0.02 1.26 0.99
C LEU A 43 0.91 0.16 0.39
N PHE A 44 1.09 0.21 -0.92
CA PHE A 44 1.99 -0.69 -1.64
C PHE A 44 2.99 0.09 -2.50
N GLY A 45 4.26 -0.32 -2.42
CA GLY A 45 5.32 0.07 -3.35
C GLY A 45 5.58 1.58 -3.43
N GLY A 46 5.73 2.09 -4.65
CA GLY A 46 6.25 3.42 -4.96
C GLY A 46 7.72 3.36 -5.36
N ALA A 47 8.39 4.51 -5.38
CA ALA A 47 9.83 4.57 -5.61
C ALA A 47 10.55 5.51 -4.64
N THR A 48 11.82 5.21 -4.37
CA THR A 48 12.73 6.02 -3.55
C THR A 48 14.04 6.28 -4.31
N PRO A 49 14.86 7.29 -3.97
CA PRO A 49 16.16 7.49 -4.62
C PRO A 49 17.13 6.35 -4.27
N GLY A 50 17.92 5.92 -5.27
CA GLY A 50 19.05 5.01 -5.12
C GLY A 50 20.23 5.44 -5.98
N SER A 51 21.33 4.67 -5.95
CA SER A 51 22.60 5.02 -6.59
C SER A 51 22.52 5.24 -8.11
N GLY A 52 21.54 4.66 -8.78
CA GLY A 52 21.34 4.75 -10.24
C GLY A 52 20.04 5.45 -10.65
N GLY A 53 19.42 6.24 -9.76
CA GLY A 53 18.12 6.88 -10.00
C GLY A 53 17.03 6.32 -9.10
N LEU A 54 15.78 6.31 -9.58
CA LEU A 54 14.64 5.82 -8.81
C LEU A 54 14.69 4.28 -8.68
N VAL A 55 14.41 3.78 -7.48
CA VAL A 55 14.31 2.35 -7.17
C VAL A 55 12.88 2.03 -6.78
N GLY A 56 12.25 1.09 -7.48
CA GLY A 56 10.91 0.62 -7.16
C GLY A 56 10.87 -0.16 -5.83
N LEU A 57 9.91 0.17 -4.98
CA LEU A 57 9.63 -0.52 -3.72
C LEU A 57 8.54 -1.58 -3.93
N ASN A 58 8.62 -2.66 -3.15
CA ASN A 58 7.62 -3.73 -3.09
C ASN A 58 7.26 -4.12 -1.66
N ASP A 59 7.42 -3.18 -0.75
CA ASP A 59 6.93 -3.30 0.61
C ASP A 59 5.42 -3.06 0.68
N LEU A 60 4.80 -3.60 1.72
CA LEU A 60 3.38 -3.47 2.00
C LEU A 60 3.18 -2.97 3.42
N TRP A 61 2.41 -1.89 3.57
CA TRP A 61 2.15 -1.25 4.83
C TRP A 61 0.67 -1.02 5.04
N ILE A 62 0.25 -0.94 6.30
CA ILE A 62 -1.05 -0.40 6.69
C ILE A 62 -0.87 0.80 7.61
N LEU A 63 -1.68 1.83 7.43
CA LEU A 63 -1.79 2.98 8.32
C LEU A 63 -3.17 2.98 8.96
N GLN A 64 -3.19 2.86 10.29
CA GLN A 64 -4.38 3.09 11.11
C GLN A 64 -4.39 4.54 11.59
N ILE A 65 -5.54 5.21 11.48
CA ILE A 65 -5.70 6.65 11.76
C ILE A 65 -6.66 6.83 12.94
N ASP A 66 -6.21 7.59 13.96
CA ASP A 66 -7.05 8.08 15.05
C ASP A 66 -7.20 9.60 14.90
N PRO A 67 -8.21 10.08 14.14
CA PRO A 67 -8.37 11.50 13.84
C PRO A 67 -8.66 12.32 15.10
N ASN A 68 -9.30 11.72 16.11
CA ASN A 68 -9.62 12.38 17.37
C ASN A 68 -8.37 12.71 18.20
N LYS A 69 -7.28 11.94 18.00
CA LYS A 69 -6.01 12.15 18.68
C LYS A 69 -4.93 12.77 17.78
N GLY A 70 -5.23 12.97 16.49
CA GLY A 70 -4.24 13.39 15.50
C GLY A 70 -3.09 12.38 15.36
N LYS A 71 -3.37 11.07 15.52
CA LYS A 71 -2.35 10.02 15.51
C LYS A 71 -2.52 9.08 14.32
N GLY A 72 -1.39 8.57 13.84
CA GLY A 72 -1.32 7.47 12.88
C GLY A 72 -0.47 6.33 13.45
N THR A 73 -0.71 5.10 13.02
CA THR A 73 0.16 3.97 13.33
C THR A 73 0.39 3.16 12.07
N TRP A 74 1.65 3.13 11.63
CA TRP A 74 2.08 2.32 10.50
C TRP A 74 2.51 0.93 10.97
N THR A 75 2.06 -0.09 10.24
CA THR A 75 2.52 -1.48 10.42
C THR A 75 3.04 -2.00 9.09
N CYS A 76 4.30 -2.45 9.07
CA CYS A 76 4.89 -3.14 7.93
C CYS A 76 4.38 -4.59 7.90
N LEU A 77 3.71 -4.96 6.80
CA LEU A 77 3.23 -6.32 6.56
C LEU A 77 4.22 -7.11 5.69
N MET A 78 4.98 -6.43 4.83
CA MET A 78 6.00 -7.03 3.98
C MET A 78 7.14 -6.04 3.77
N GLU A 79 8.36 -6.45 4.11
CA GLU A 79 9.56 -5.63 3.90
C GLU A 79 10.00 -5.62 2.44
N HIS A 80 10.56 -4.51 1.99
CA HIS A 80 11.16 -4.40 0.66
C HIS A 80 12.31 -5.41 0.53
N GLY A 81 12.34 -6.15 -0.58
CA GLY A 81 13.37 -7.17 -0.81
C GLY A 81 13.21 -8.45 0.03
N SER A 82 12.17 -8.58 0.88
CA SER A 82 11.95 -9.79 1.67
C SER A 82 11.87 -11.04 0.79
N SER A 83 12.71 -12.04 1.07
CA SER A 83 12.69 -13.35 0.43
C SER A 83 12.01 -14.35 1.34
N ASP A 84 10.67 -14.36 1.36
CA ASP A 84 9.92 -15.41 2.06
C ASP A 84 9.89 -16.66 1.17
N ALA A 85 10.51 -17.73 1.63
CA ALA A 85 10.59 -19.01 0.92
C ALA A 85 9.21 -19.63 0.65
N ASN A 86 8.18 -19.23 1.40
CA ASN A 86 6.80 -19.71 1.21
C ASN A 86 6.03 -18.92 0.15
N VAL A 87 6.56 -17.78 -0.31
CA VAL A 87 5.91 -16.92 -1.31
C VAL A 87 6.38 -17.32 -2.71
N ARG A 88 5.52 -18.03 -3.45
CA ARG A 88 5.83 -18.47 -4.83
C ARG A 88 5.96 -17.31 -5.81
N VAL A 89 5.09 -16.29 -5.69
CA VAL A 89 5.05 -15.12 -6.57
C VAL A 89 4.62 -13.92 -5.75
N LYS A 90 5.34 -12.79 -5.89
CA LYS A 90 4.97 -11.49 -5.32
C LYS A 90 5.16 -10.39 -6.35
N PRO A 91 4.48 -9.23 -6.22
CA PRO A 91 4.71 -8.13 -7.13
C PRO A 91 6.17 -7.62 -7.00
N PRO A 92 6.92 -7.44 -8.10
CA PRO A 92 8.19 -6.73 -8.07
C PRO A 92 8.04 -5.26 -7.66
N GLY A 93 9.18 -4.64 -7.35
CA GLY A 93 9.25 -3.22 -7.01
C GLY A 93 8.70 -2.36 -8.14
N ARG A 94 7.75 -1.47 -7.82
CA ARG A 94 7.05 -0.68 -8.84
C ARG A 94 6.55 0.66 -8.31
N ASN A 95 6.58 1.64 -9.20
CA ASN A 95 6.02 2.97 -9.02
C ASN A 95 4.74 3.13 -9.86
N ALA A 96 3.85 4.04 -9.47
CA ALA A 96 2.65 4.44 -10.20
C ALA A 96 1.74 3.27 -10.60
N ALA A 97 1.66 2.24 -9.75
CA ALA A 97 0.66 1.19 -9.90
C ALA A 97 -0.72 1.69 -9.44
N THR A 98 -1.77 0.96 -9.81
CA THR A 98 -3.12 1.18 -9.27
C THR A 98 -3.43 0.09 -8.26
N LEU A 99 -3.95 0.47 -7.08
CA LEU A 99 -4.45 -0.46 -6.06
C LEU A 99 -5.92 -0.12 -5.79
N SER A 100 -6.81 -1.06 -6.03
CA SER A 100 -8.26 -0.84 -5.93
C SER A 100 -8.95 -1.98 -5.20
N LEU A 101 -10.00 -1.68 -4.45
CA LEU A 101 -10.89 -2.70 -3.89
C LEU A 101 -11.60 -3.43 -5.03
N VAL A 102 -11.66 -4.76 -4.95
CA VAL A 102 -12.38 -5.60 -5.90
C VAL A 102 -13.54 -6.32 -5.23
N ASP A 103 -14.65 -6.39 -5.94
CA ASP A 103 -15.78 -7.24 -5.60
C ASP A 103 -15.37 -8.72 -5.61
N THR A 104 -15.42 -9.36 -4.45
CA THR A 104 -15.00 -10.74 -4.27
C THR A 104 -15.92 -11.73 -4.96
N LEU A 105 -17.17 -11.37 -5.28
CA LEU A 105 -18.07 -12.20 -6.06
C LEU A 105 -17.63 -12.36 -7.52
N SER A 106 -16.85 -11.39 -8.02
CA SER A 106 -16.28 -11.40 -9.37
C SER A 106 -14.97 -12.21 -9.47
N LEU A 107 -14.43 -12.70 -8.34
CA LEU A 107 -13.19 -13.46 -8.30
C LEU A 107 -13.41 -14.97 -8.40
N PRO A 108 -12.51 -15.73 -9.05
CA PRO A 108 -12.56 -17.19 -9.05
C PRO A 108 -12.57 -17.75 -7.63
N LYS A 109 -13.43 -18.74 -7.35
CA LYS A 109 -13.46 -19.43 -6.04
C LYS A 109 -12.11 -20.02 -5.64
N SER A 110 -11.27 -20.37 -6.62
CA SER A 110 -9.90 -20.86 -6.40
C SER A 110 -8.98 -19.85 -5.70
N CYS A 111 -9.34 -18.56 -5.66
CA CYS A 111 -8.58 -17.55 -4.92
C CYS A 111 -8.72 -17.68 -3.40
N GLY A 112 -9.65 -18.49 -2.89
CA GLY A 112 -9.80 -18.74 -1.45
C GLY A 112 -10.19 -17.49 -0.65
N ILE A 113 -10.90 -16.55 -1.28
CA ILE A 113 -11.44 -15.34 -0.66
C ILE A 113 -12.91 -15.61 -0.33
N GLY A 114 -13.26 -15.52 0.94
CA GLY A 114 -14.61 -15.66 1.45
C GLY A 114 -15.50 -14.48 1.09
N ARG A 115 -16.81 -14.65 1.21
CA ARG A 115 -17.81 -13.64 0.83
C ARG A 115 -17.68 -12.33 1.64
N ASP A 116 -17.29 -12.43 2.90
CA ASP A 116 -17.17 -11.29 3.81
C ASP A 116 -15.73 -10.74 3.89
N GLU A 117 -14.81 -11.30 3.11
CA GLU A 117 -13.43 -10.82 3.05
C GLU A 117 -13.28 -9.75 1.97
N LYS A 118 -12.30 -8.85 2.14
CA LYS A 118 -11.94 -7.86 1.13
C LYS A 118 -10.74 -8.34 0.32
N ALA A 119 -10.74 -7.97 -0.96
CA ALA A 119 -9.64 -8.24 -1.87
C ALA A 119 -9.28 -6.98 -2.65
N TYR A 120 -8.00 -6.83 -2.97
CA TYR A 120 -7.47 -5.66 -3.65
C TYR A 120 -6.75 -6.06 -4.92
N LEU A 121 -7.05 -5.40 -6.04
CA LEU A 121 -6.35 -5.58 -7.29
C LEU A 121 -5.25 -4.55 -7.39
N LEU A 122 -4.01 -5.03 -7.41
CA LEU A 122 -2.84 -4.27 -7.82
C LEU A 122 -2.61 -4.51 -9.31
N GLN A 123 -2.59 -3.45 -10.11
CA GLN A 123 -2.36 -3.54 -11.55
C GLN A 123 -1.30 -2.56 -12.02
N GLY A 124 -0.46 -3.04 -12.93
CA GLY A 124 0.47 -2.24 -13.70
C GLY A 124 1.51 -1.54 -12.83
N GLY A 125 1.75 -0.26 -13.13
CA GLY A 125 2.91 0.48 -12.66
C GLY A 125 4.16 0.14 -13.46
N TRP A 126 5.30 0.63 -13.01
CA TRP A 126 6.57 0.45 -13.73
C TRP A 126 7.75 0.41 -12.77
N ASP A 127 8.75 -0.37 -13.13
CA ASP A 127 10.09 -0.30 -12.55
C ASP A 127 10.80 0.90 -13.19
N PRO A 128 11.21 1.92 -12.41
CA PRO A 128 11.71 3.16 -12.96
C PRO A 128 12.79 3.00 -14.04
N PHE A 129 12.45 3.46 -15.25
CA PHE A 129 13.27 3.49 -16.46
C PHE A 129 13.71 2.11 -16.98
N ARG A 130 13.03 1.04 -16.54
CA ARG A 130 13.37 -0.34 -16.88
C ARG A 130 12.24 -1.07 -17.57
N VAL A 131 11.06 -1.14 -16.95
CA VAL A 131 9.93 -1.89 -17.51
C VAL A 131 8.61 -1.32 -17.03
N THR A 132 7.62 -1.29 -17.93
CA THR A 132 6.21 -1.06 -17.56
C THR A 132 5.53 -2.41 -17.37
N PHE A 133 4.86 -2.59 -16.25
CA PHE A 133 4.16 -3.82 -15.92
C PHE A 133 2.75 -3.81 -16.51
N ASN A 134 2.31 -4.96 -17.01
CA ASN A 134 0.93 -5.25 -17.41
C ASN A 134 0.33 -6.41 -16.60
N ASP A 135 1.02 -6.80 -15.52
CA ASP A 135 0.59 -7.86 -14.61
C ASP A 135 -0.48 -7.36 -13.63
N MET A 136 -1.13 -8.33 -12.99
CA MET A 136 -2.17 -8.09 -11.99
C MET A 136 -1.96 -9.02 -10.80
N PHE A 137 -2.16 -8.49 -9.60
CA PHE A 137 -2.13 -9.26 -8.35
C PHE A 137 -3.38 -9.02 -7.54
N VAL A 138 -3.92 -10.08 -6.96
CA VAL A 138 -5.01 -9.99 -5.99
C VAL A 138 -4.41 -10.12 -4.59
N LEU A 139 -4.53 -9.07 -3.79
CA LEU A 139 -4.07 -9.02 -2.41
C LEU A 139 -5.26 -9.31 -1.50
N LYS A 140 -5.09 -10.31 -0.63
CA LYS A 140 -6.00 -10.61 0.47
C LYS A 140 -5.34 -10.14 1.76
N VAL A 141 -5.87 -9.06 2.34
CA VAL A 141 -5.31 -8.44 3.55
C VAL A 141 -6.39 -8.48 4.61
N LYS A 142 -6.08 -9.12 5.76
CA LYS A 142 -6.98 -9.12 6.90
C LYS A 142 -6.87 -7.77 7.62
N SER A 143 -8.00 -7.13 7.87
CA SER A 143 -8.07 -6.03 8.85
C SER A 143 -7.72 -6.59 10.23
N CYS A 144 -6.82 -5.91 10.94
CA CYS A 144 -6.44 -6.24 12.31
C CYS A 144 -7.51 -5.81 13.30
#